data_AF-A0A6P5GLV9-F1
#
_entry.id   AF-A0A6P5GLV9-F1
#
_cell.length_a   1.000
_cell.length_b   1.000
_cell.length_c   1.000
_cell.angle_alpha   90.00
_cell.angle_beta   90.00
_cell.angle_gamma   90.00
#
_symmetry.space_group_name_H-M   'P 1'
#
loop_
_entity.id
_entity.type
_entity.pdbx_description
1 polymer ?
#
loop_
_entity_poly.entity_id
_entity_poly.type
_entity_poly.pdbx_seq_one_letter_code
_entity_poly.pdbx_strand_id
1 'polypeptide(L)'
;MSTAAAISSLCFALSKAAAVRPTVASVLPTPPQHSSPAPRLIRNFPVFAAPSTLTAAVEMEPVERLRSGFDYFKKEIYEKKLELFSQLAEGQSPKFMVFACADSRVCPSVVLNFQPGEAFTVRNIANMVPPYDQIKYAGVGAAIEYAVIQLKVENITVIGHSRCGGIKGLMSITDDSSTSTDFIEDWVKICTPARDKVKKEYASLPFADQCTKCEKEAVNVSLENLKTYPFVKEGLEKKTLKLIGGHYDFVKGNFETWEI
;
A
#
# COMPACT_ATOMS: atom_id res chain seq x y z
N MET A 1 -8.34 -48.89 47.30
CA MET A 1 -7.76 -48.06 48.38
C MET A 1 -7.65 -46.65 47.81
N SER A 2 -8.29 -45.56 48.25
CA SER A 2 -9.22 -45.17 49.32
C SER A 2 -9.97 -43.94 48.73
N THR A 3 -11.26 -43.99 48.38
CA THR A 3 -12.45 -43.49 49.11
C THR A 3 -12.41 -42.09 49.76
N ALA A 4 -13.40 -41.26 49.35
CA ALA A 4 -14.26 -40.32 50.12
C ALA A 4 -13.67 -38.98 50.67
N ALA A 5 -14.39 -37.85 50.83
CA ALA A 5 -15.77 -37.41 50.51
C ALA A 5 -15.98 -35.90 50.87
N ALA A 6 -17.08 -35.31 50.34
CA ALA A 6 -18.02 -34.29 50.91
C ALA A 6 -17.50 -32.91 51.42
N ILE A 7 -17.93 -31.75 50.89
CA ILE A 7 -19.23 -31.02 51.00
C ILE A 7 -19.61 -30.60 52.44
N SER A 8 -19.65 -29.29 52.71
CA SER A 8 -20.72 -28.64 53.49
C SER A 8 -20.75 -27.12 53.29
N SER A 9 -21.93 -26.60 52.93
CA SER A 9 -22.36 -25.20 52.97
C SER A 9 -22.37 -24.62 54.40
N LEU A 10 -22.37 -23.28 54.52
CA LEU A 10 -23.33 -22.56 55.37
C LEU A 10 -23.49 -21.10 54.93
N CYS A 11 -24.72 -20.74 54.52
CA CYS A 11 -25.24 -19.37 54.48
C CYS A 11 -25.66 -18.94 55.88
N PHE A 12 -25.60 -17.64 56.21
CA PHE A 12 -26.60 -16.98 57.06
C PHE A 12 -26.66 -15.47 56.79
N ALA A 13 -27.83 -14.92 57.11
CA ALA A 13 -28.51 -13.83 56.44
C ALA A 13 -28.32 -12.41 57.03
N LEU A 14 -28.64 -11.45 56.16
CA LEU A 14 -29.16 -10.08 56.34
C LEU A 14 -29.68 -9.65 57.73
N SER A 15 -29.40 -8.39 58.09
CA SER A 15 -30.37 -7.52 58.74
C SER A 15 -30.21 -6.05 58.34
N LYS A 16 -31.35 -5.38 58.10
CA LYS A 16 -31.53 -3.96 57.71
C LYS A 16 -31.67 -3.08 58.96
N ALA A 17 -31.20 -1.83 58.91
CA ALA A 17 -31.87 -0.72 59.61
C ALA A 17 -31.57 0.66 59.01
N ALA A 18 -32.67 1.36 58.74
CA ALA A 18 -33.02 2.77 58.54
C ALA A 18 -31.99 3.92 58.46
N ALA A 19 -32.39 4.88 57.63
CA ALA A 19 -31.75 6.15 57.30
C ALA A 19 -31.87 7.23 58.39
N VAL A 20 -30.86 8.12 58.44
CA VAL A 20 -30.98 9.52 58.89
C VAL A 20 -30.05 10.38 58.04
N ARG A 21 -30.60 11.41 57.38
CA ARG A 21 -29.83 12.49 56.72
C ARG A 21 -29.40 13.52 57.76
N PRO A 22 -28.20 14.11 57.60
CA PRO A 22 -28.15 15.56 57.56
C PRO A 22 -27.24 16.08 56.44
N THR A 23 -27.73 17.14 55.80
CA THR A 23 -27.03 18.00 54.84
C THR A 23 -26.11 18.98 55.57
N VAL A 24 -24.80 19.00 55.27
CA VAL A 24 -23.97 20.23 55.32
C VAL A 24 -22.83 20.17 54.28
N ALA A 25 -22.62 21.31 53.64
CA ALA A 25 -21.78 21.70 52.51
C ALA A 25 -20.40 21.02 52.30
N SER A 26 -20.14 20.72 51.02
CA SER A 26 -18.82 20.36 50.49
C SER A 26 -17.92 21.58 50.32
N VAL A 27 -16.72 21.53 50.90
CA VAL A 27 -15.56 22.30 50.41
C VAL A 27 -14.43 21.29 50.24
N LEU A 28 -14.20 20.87 48.99
CA LEU A 28 -13.05 20.05 48.62
C LEU A 28 -11.87 20.97 48.27
N PRO A 29 -10.64 20.66 48.70
CA PRO A 29 -9.46 21.40 48.28
C PRO A 29 -9.13 21.12 46.80
N THR A 30 -8.76 22.17 46.07
CA THR A 30 -8.23 22.08 44.71
C THR A 30 -6.90 21.30 44.67
N PRO A 31 -6.76 20.29 43.78
CA PRO A 31 -5.47 19.61 43.58
C PRO A 31 -4.48 20.49 42.82
N PRO A 32 -3.16 20.27 42.98
CA PRO A 32 -2.13 21.05 42.30
C PRO A 32 -2.16 20.78 40.79
N GLN A 33 -2.12 21.86 40.01
CA GLN A 33 -1.99 21.76 38.55
C GLN A 33 -0.56 21.32 38.19
N HIS A 34 -0.39 20.02 37.97
CA HIS A 34 0.74 19.51 37.19
C HIS A 34 0.44 19.75 35.71
N SER A 35 1.08 20.77 35.13
CA SER A 35 1.13 20.96 33.68
C SER A 35 2.09 19.92 33.07
N SER A 36 1.57 18.75 32.71
CA SER A 36 2.28 17.85 31.80
C SER A 36 2.38 18.52 30.42
N PRO A 37 3.57 18.66 29.81
CA PRO A 37 3.65 19.14 28.45
C PRO A 37 3.01 18.09 27.54
N ALA A 38 2.00 18.50 26.77
CA ALA A 38 1.42 17.68 25.73
C ALA A 38 2.53 17.17 24.79
N PRO A 39 2.45 15.92 24.30
CA PRO A 39 3.42 15.41 23.34
C PRO A 39 3.36 16.32 22.11
N ARG A 40 4.49 16.96 21.79
CA ARG A 40 4.62 17.71 20.55
C ARG A 40 4.39 16.73 19.41
N LEU A 41 3.26 16.87 18.71
CA LEU A 41 3.04 16.28 17.41
C LEU A 41 4.25 16.61 16.54
N ILE A 42 5.09 15.62 16.29
CA ILE A 42 6.11 15.70 15.25
C ILE A 42 5.32 15.96 13.96
N ARG A 43 5.43 17.18 13.44
CA ARG A 43 4.91 17.51 12.12
C ARG A 43 5.67 16.62 11.13
N ASN A 44 5.04 15.53 10.71
CA ASN A 44 5.49 14.74 9.57
C ASN A 44 5.38 15.64 8.34
N PHE A 45 6.47 16.29 7.97
CA PHE A 45 6.58 16.91 6.65
C PHE A 45 6.66 15.78 5.61
N PRO A 46 5.92 15.89 4.48
CA PRO A 46 6.00 14.89 3.42
C PRO A 46 7.46 14.80 2.96
N VAL A 47 8.02 13.59 3.01
CA VAL A 47 9.44 13.32 2.70
C VAL A 47 9.78 13.65 1.25
N PHE A 48 8.76 13.75 0.41
CA PHE A 48 8.87 14.06 -1.01
C PHE A 48 7.93 15.20 -1.39
N ALA A 49 8.10 16.37 -0.78
CA ALA A 49 7.50 17.58 -1.33
C ALA A 49 8.10 17.80 -2.73
N ALA A 50 7.26 17.81 -3.76
CA ALA A 50 7.67 18.27 -5.09
C ALA A 50 8.24 19.69 -4.96
N PRO A 51 9.30 20.05 -5.70
CA PRO A 51 9.85 21.40 -5.66
C PRO A 51 8.72 22.40 -5.89
N SER A 52 8.57 23.35 -4.96
CA SER A 52 7.44 24.27 -4.85
C SER A 52 7.34 25.30 -5.98
N THR A 53 8.25 25.26 -6.94
CA THR A 53 8.19 26.06 -8.16
C THR A 53 8.79 25.26 -9.32
N LEU A 54 7.98 24.90 -10.31
CA LEU A 54 8.45 24.77 -11.69
C LEU A 54 8.84 26.18 -12.17
N THR A 55 9.92 26.74 -11.62
CA THR A 55 10.63 27.84 -12.28
C THR A 55 11.08 27.32 -13.63
N ALA A 56 11.01 28.18 -14.67
CA ALA A 56 11.44 27.88 -16.03
C ALA A 56 12.67 26.98 -16.00
N ALA A 57 12.55 25.80 -16.62
CA ALA A 57 13.58 24.78 -16.57
C ALA A 57 14.88 25.39 -17.07
N VAL A 58 15.77 25.75 -16.13
CA VAL A 58 17.18 25.83 -16.45
C VAL A 58 17.50 24.41 -16.88
N GLU A 59 17.79 24.22 -18.17
CA GLU A 59 18.28 22.95 -18.69
C GLU A 59 19.53 22.60 -17.90
N MET A 60 19.34 21.76 -16.88
CA MET A 60 20.41 21.30 -16.03
C MET A 60 20.97 20.05 -16.68
N GLU A 61 22.29 20.00 -16.82
CA GLU A 61 22.99 18.81 -17.27
C GLU A 61 22.51 17.57 -16.47
N PRO A 62 22.14 16.45 -17.13
CA PRO A 62 21.50 15.32 -16.46
C PRO A 62 22.30 14.77 -15.26
N VAL A 63 23.63 14.73 -15.37
CA VAL A 63 24.49 14.27 -14.27
C VAL A 63 24.42 15.24 -13.09
N GLU A 64 24.38 16.54 -13.35
CA GLU A 64 24.28 17.55 -12.31
C GLU A 64 22.91 17.53 -11.62
N ARG A 65 21.85 17.23 -12.36
CA ARG A 65 20.52 17.00 -11.80
C ARG A 65 20.50 15.81 -10.82
N LEU A 66 21.25 14.75 -11.09
CA LEU A 66 21.38 13.62 -10.18
C LEU A 66 22.16 13.99 -8.92
N ARG A 67 23.30 14.69 -9.07
CA ARG A 67 24.13 15.14 -7.94
C ARG A 67 23.40 16.09 -7.01
N SER A 68 22.86 17.17 -7.54
CA SER A 68 22.11 18.17 -6.78
C SER A 68 20.89 17.57 -6.08
N GLY A 69 20.19 16.63 -6.71
CA GLY A 69 19.09 15.89 -6.10
C GLY A 69 19.53 15.02 -4.92
N PHE A 70 20.67 14.33 -5.04
CA PHE A 70 21.24 13.54 -3.94
C PHE A 70 21.73 14.43 -2.80
N ASP A 71 22.37 15.56 -3.10
CA ASP A 71 22.83 16.51 -2.08
C ASP A 71 21.65 17.06 -1.26
N TYR A 72 20.53 17.35 -1.91
CA TYR A 72 19.28 17.69 -1.23
C TYR A 72 18.80 16.54 -0.33
N PHE A 73 18.68 15.31 -0.87
CA PHE A 73 18.28 14.15 -0.07
C PHE A 73 19.18 13.95 1.15
N LYS A 74 20.49 14.06 0.97
CA LYS A 74 21.47 13.91 2.04
C LYS A 74 21.22 14.91 3.18
N LYS A 75 21.16 16.20 2.85
CA LYS A 75 21.02 17.28 3.84
C LYS A 75 19.64 17.36 4.47
N GLU A 76 18.60 17.21 3.66
CA GLU A 76 17.22 17.49 4.09
C GLU A 76 16.48 16.26 4.61
N ILE A 77 16.94 15.05 4.27
CA ILE A 77 16.25 13.81 4.63
C ILE A 77 17.17 12.89 5.45
N TYR A 78 18.34 12.54 4.91
CA TYR A 78 19.24 11.56 5.55
C TYR A 78 19.81 12.08 6.87
N GLU A 79 20.48 13.23 6.85
CA GLU A 79 21.14 13.82 8.03
C GLU A 79 20.14 14.22 9.14
N LYS A 80 18.88 14.47 8.77
CA LYS A 80 17.80 14.76 9.73
C LYS A 80 17.14 13.50 10.31
N LYS A 81 17.46 12.31 9.79
CA LYS A 81 16.90 11.01 10.21
C LYS A 81 17.98 9.95 10.38
N LEU A 82 19.15 10.31 10.93
CA LEU A 82 20.29 9.41 11.06
C LEU A 82 19.97 8.10 11.82
N GLU A 83 19.14 8.16 12.86
CA GLU A 83 18.74 6.96 13.60
C GLU A 83 17.97 5.97 12.71
N LEU A 84 17.00 6.46 11.94
CA LEU A 84 16.25 5.64 10.98
C LEU A 84 17.20 5.00 9.95
N PHE A 85 18.06 5.80 9.33
CA PHE A 85 18.96 5.28 8.30
C PHE A 85 20.06 4.36 8.86
N SER A 86 20.46 4.54 10.12
CA SER A 86 21.36 3.61 10.81
C SER A 86 20.69 2.26 11.02
N GLN A 87 19.40 2.23 11.38
CA GLN A 87 18.66 0.97 11.51
C GLN A 87 18.46 0.30 10.14
N LEU A 88 18.12 1.08 9.10
CA LEU A 88 17.95 0.57 7.74
C LEU A 88 19.25 0.04 7.11
N ALA A 89 20.42 0.51 7.57
CA ALA A 89 21.71 0.01 7.12
C ALA A 89 21.96 -1.44 7.59
N GLU A 90 21.37 -1.86 8.70
CA GLU A 90 21.49 -3.22 9.23
C GLU A 90 20.53 -4.21 8.55
N GLY A 91 19.43 -3.71 7.95
CA GLY A 91 18.48 -4.54 7.22
C GLY A 91 17.16 -3.84 6.92
N GLN A 92 16.28 -4.54 6.20
CA GLN A 92 14.93 -4.08 5.86
C GLN A 92 13.87 -5.08 6.32
N SER A 93 12.72 -4.59 6.76
CA SER A 93 11.56 -5.38 7.17
C SER A 93 10.23 -4.74 6.75
N PRO A 94 10.06 -4.44 5.44
CA PRO A 94 8.86 -3.75 4.94
C PRO A 94 7.59 -4.57 5.20
N LYS A 95 6.50 -3.87 5.49
CA LYS A 95 5.18 -4.49 5.69
C LYS A 95 4.35 -4.56 4.41
N PHE A 96 4.73 -3.77 3.42
CA PHE A 96 4.08 -3.71 2.11
C PHE A 96 5.02 -4.17 1.00
N MET A 97 4.50 -4.98 0.10
CA MET A 97 4.97 -5.06 -1.28
C MET A 97 4.02 -4.24 -2.16
N VAL A 98 4.55 -3.39 -3.03
CA VAL A 98 3.74 -2.50 -3.89
C VAL A 98 4.09 -2.71 -5.35
N PHE A 99 3.10 -3.07 -6.16
CA PHE A 99 3.15 -2.93 -7.61
C PHE A 99 2.54 -1.59 -8.01
N ALA A 100 3.33 -0.76 -8.67
CA ALA A 100 2.89 0.52 -9.21
C ALA A 100 3.39 0.70 -10.66
N CYS A 101 2.77 1.62 -11.40
CA CYS A 101 3.17 1.83 -12.79
C CYS A 101 4.53 2.54 -12.84
N ALA A 102 5.31 2.28 -13.89
CA ALA A 102 6.54 3.00 -14.21
C ALA A 102 6.30 4.49 -14.59
N ASP A 103 5.04 4.88 -14.75
CA ASP A 103 4.62 6.26 -15.03
C ASP A 103 5.24 7.27 -14.05
N SER A 104 5.91 8.29 -14.58
CA SER A 104 6.64 9.28 -13.78
C SER A 104 5.77 10.05 -12.77
N ARG A 105 4.45 10.07 -12.95
CA ARG A 105 3.49 10.85 -12.14
C ARG A 105 3.02 10.12 -10.87
N VAL A 106 3.30 8.83 -10.73
CA VAL A 106 2.64 7.97 -9.73
C VAL A 106 3.64 7.23 -8.82
N CYS A 107 4.72 7.90 -8.44
CA CYS A 107 5.70 7.32 -7.50
C CYS A 107 5.00 6.95 -6.17
N PRO A 108 4.90 5.66 -5.80
CA PRO A 108 4.08 5.23 -4.67
C PRO A 108 4.59 5.79 -3.33
N SER A 109 5.91 5.96 -3.17
CA SER A 109 6.48 6.59 -1.97
C SER A 109 6.03 8.04 -1.78
N VAL A 110 5.76 8.76 -2.86
CA VAL A 110 5.24 10.13 -2.80
C VAL A 110 3.74 10.11 -2.57
N VAL A 111 2.99 9.36 -3.40
CA VAL A 111 1.52 9.34 -3.40
C VAL A 111 0.97 8.86 -2.05
N LEU A 112 1.60 7.84 -1.45
CA LEU A 112 1.16 7.25 -0.18
C LEU A 112 2.03 7.65 1.01
N ASN A 113 3.00 8.54 0.82
CA ASN A 113 3.94 9.00 1.85
C ASN A 113 4.70 7.85 2.55
N PHE A 114 5.02 6.77 1.83
CA PHE A 114 5.88 5.72 2.38
C PHE A 114 7.26 6.27 2.74
N GLN A 115 7.70 5.96 3.94
CA GLN A 115 9.04 6.20 4.43
C GLN A 115 10.01 5.11 3.92
N PRO A 116 11.32 5.41 3.89
CA PRO A 116 12.34 4.39 3.66
C PRO A 116 12.14 3.20 4.61
N GLY A 117 12.10 1.99 4.05
CA GLY A 117 11.88 0.75 4.80
C GLY A 117 10.43 0.26 4.91
N GLU A 118 9.43 1.06 4.52
CA GLU A 118 8.02 0.64 4.68
C GLU A 118 7.50 -0.26 3.55
N ALA A 119 7.96 -0.03 2.31
CA ALA A 119 7.44 -0.68 1.12
C ALA A 119 8.55 -1.22 0.19
N PHE A 120 8.49 -2.52 -0.10
CA PHE A 120 9.26 -3.16 -1.17
C PHE A 120 8.52 -2.96 -2.50
N THR A 121 9.07 -2.14 -3.39
CA THR A 121 8.32 -1.64 -4.56
C THR A 121 8.80 -2.25 -5.87
N VAL A 122 7.86 -2.74 -6.68
CA VAL A 122 8.06 -3.13 -8.08
C VAL A 122 7.34 -2.12 -8.98
N ARG A 123 8.05 -1.60 -9.99
CA ARG A 123 7.47 -0.68 -10.97
C ARG A 123 7.64 -1.21 -12.39
N ASN A 124 6.53 -1.38 -13.11
CA ASN A 124 6.50 -1.85 -14.48
C ASN A 124 5.38 -1.17 -15.28
N ILE A 125 5.25 -1.50 -16.57
CA ILE A 125 4.26 -0.86 -17.44
C ILE A 125 2.86 -1.33 -17.02
N ALA A 126 2.00 -0.37 -16.69
CA ALA A 126 0.63 -0.61 -16.22
C ALA A 126 0.50 -1.49 -14.98
N ASN A 127 1.50 -1.49 -14.09
CA ASN A 127 1.45 -2.12 -12.76
C ASN A 127 0.95 -3.58 -12.79
N MET A 128 1.25 -4.30 -13.86
CA MET A 128 0.69 -5.63 -14.10
C MET A 128 1.47 -6.67 -13.32
N VAL A 129 0.74 -7.62 -12.76
CA VAL A 129 1.31 -8.87 -12.23
C VAL A 129 0.93 -10.00 -13.19
N PRO A 130 1.89 -10.61 -13.91
CA PRO A 130 1.63 -11.80 -14.69
C PRO A 130 1.33 -13.01 -13.80
N PRO A 131 0.73 -14.08 -14.36
CA PRO A 131 0.63 -15.36 -13.64
C PRO A 131 2.01 -15.99 -13.42
N TYR A 132 2.07 -16.97 -12.52
CA TYR A 132 3.28 -17.74 -12.24
C TYR A 132 3.83 -18.41 -13.51
N ASP A 133 5.02 -17.98 -13.93
CA ASP A 133 5.80 -18.60 -15.01
C ASP A 133 7.29 -18.34 -14.76
N GLN A 134 8.06 -19.42 -14.57
CA GLN A 134 9.49 -19.34 -14.25
C GLN A 134 10.35 -18.91 -15.44
N ILE A 135 9.85 -19.03 -16.67
CA ILE A 135 10.60 -18.74 -17.89
C ILE A 135 10.29 -17.33 -18.37
N LYS A 136 9.01 -16.99 -18.51
CA LYS A 136 8.57 -15.72 -19.11
C LYS A 136 8.65 -14.54 -18.14
N TYR A 137 8.38 -14.77 -16.85
CA TYR A 137 8.13 -13.70 -15.89
C TYR A 137 9.01 -13.77 -14.65
N ALA A 138 10.22 -14.33 -14.80
CA ALA A 138 11.18 -14.52 -13.71
C ALA A 138 11.44 -13.24 -12.90
N GLY A 139 11.50 -12.06 -13.54
CA GLY A 139 11.72 -10.80 -12.84
C GLY A 139 10.60 -10.44 -11.84
N VAL A 140 9.34 -10.62 -12.23
CA VAL A 140 8.20 -10.38 -11.32
C VAL A 140 8.11 -11.51 -10.29
N GLY A 141 8.26 -12.77 -10.72
CA GLY A 141 8.20 -13.91 -9.82
C GLY A 141 9.25 -13.86 -8.71
N ALA A 142 10.50 -13.52 -9.05
CA ALA A 142 11.58 -13.36 -8.08
C ALA A 142 11.30 -12.23 -7.07
N ALA A 143 10.71 -11.11 -7.53
CA ALA A 143 10.37 -10.01 -6.63
C ALA A 143 9.27 -10.40 -5.63
N ILE A 144 8.23 -11.12 -6.08
CA ILE A 144 7.15 -11.59 -5.19
C ILE A 144 7.71 -12.65 -4.22
N GLU A 145 8.48 -13.62 -4.72
CA GLU A 145 9.10 -14.65 -3.88
C GLU A 145 9.99 -14.02 -2.80
N TYR A 146 10.84 -13.06 -3.16
CA TYR A 146 11.70 -12.39 -2.20
C TYR A 146 10.89 -11.62 -1.15
N ALA A 147 9.88 -10.84 -1.56
CA ALA A 147 9.05 -10.09 -0.64
C ALA A 147 8.28 -10.99 0.34
N VAL A 148 7.67 -12.07 -0.16
CA VAL A 148 6.82 -12.96 0.64
C VAL A 148 7.66 -13.91 1.49
N ILE A 149 8.69 -14.54 0.91
CA ILE A 149 9.47 -15.59 1.56
C ILE A 149 10.64 -15.05 2.37
N GLN A 150 11.36 -14.04 1.87
CA GLN A 150 12.53 -13.51 2.57
C GLN A 150 12.17 -12.34 3.49
N LEU A 151 11.43 -11.35 2.97
CA LEU A 151 11.09 -10.15 3.74
C LEU A 151 9.85 -10.30 4.62
N LYS A 152 9.03 -11.34 4.39
CA LYS A 152 7.79 -11.61 5.12
C LYS A 152 6.83 -10.41 5.13
N VAL A 153 6.64 -9.77 3.98
CA VAL A 153 5.64 -8.70 3.83
C VAL A 153 4.26 -9.24 4.22
N GLU A 154 3.42 -8.37 4.78
CA GLU A 154 2.08 -8.72 5.24
C GLU A 154 1.00 -8.32 4.23
N ASN A 155 1.34 -7.42 3.30
CA ASN A 155 0.40 -6.86 2.34
C ASN A 155 1.06 -6.81 0.95
N ILE A 156 0.37 -7.33 -0.08
CA ILE A 156 0.71 -7.04 -1.48
C ILE A 156 -0.36 -6.11 -2.03
N THR A 157 0.06 -4.92 -2.46
CA THR A 157 -0.82 -3.90 -3.03
C THR A 157 -0.52 -3.72 -4.52
N VAL A 158 -1.55 -3.78 -5.37
CA VAL A 158 -1.45 -3.47 -6.80
C VAL A 158 -2.19 -2.16 -7.08
N ILE A 159 -1.47 -1.14 -7.52
CA ILE A 159 -1.99 0.23 -7.68
C ILE A 159 -2.08 0.59 -9.16
N GLY A 160 -3.30 0.57 -9.68
CA GLY A 160 -3.67 1.19 -10.95
C GLY A 160 -3.71 2.71 -10.85
N HIS A 161 -3.81 3.41 -11.99
CA HIS A 161 -3.91 4.86 -11.98
C HIS A 161 -4.64 5.42 -13.20
N SER A 162 -5.19 6.63 -13.06
CA SER A 162 -5.85 7.35 -14.15
C SER A 162 -4.92 7.63 -15.33
N ARG A 163 -5.46 7.61 -16.54
CA ARG A 163 -4.76 7.93 -17.80
C ARG A 163 -3.49 7.09 -17.99
N CYS A 164 -3.58 5.80 -17.70
CA CYS A 164 -2.47 4.87 -17.85
C CYS A 164 -2.18 4.58 -19.33
N GLY A 165 -0.95 4.88 -19.77
CA GLY A 165 -0.52 4.64 -21.16
C GLY A 165 -0.55 3.17 -21.56
N GLY A 166 -0.15 2.26 -20.66
CA GLY A 166 -0.18 0.82 -20.94
C GLY A 166 -1.60 0.26 -21.05
N ILE A 167 -2.54 0.72 -20.23
CA ILE A 167 -3.95 0.34 -20.34
C ILE A 167 -4.58 0.92 -21.61
N LYS A 168 -4.26 2.17 -21.96
CA LYS A 168 -4.67 2.74 -23.25
C LYS A 168 -4.16 1.89 -24.41
N GLY A 169 -2.88 1.50 -24.38
CA GLY A 169 -2.28 0.60 -25.37
C GLY A 169 -3.02 -0.73 -25.47
N LEU A 170 -3.25 -1.41 -24.34
CA LEU A 170 -4.03 -2.65 -24.27
C LEU A 170 -5.43 -2.52 -24.90
N MET A 171 -6.15 -1.46 -24.55
CA MET A 171 -7.50 -1.21 -25.05
C MET A 171 -7.53 -0.90 -26.56
N SER A 172 -6.43 -0.39 -27.11
CA SER A 172 -6.26 -0.08 -28.53
C SER A 172 -5.80 -1.26 -29.40
N ILE A 173 -5.39 -2.39 -28.81
CA ILE A 173 -5.00 -3.58 -29.58
C ILE A 173 -6.18 -4.07 -30.44
N THR A 174 -5.91 -4.26 -31.72
CA THR A 174 -6.80 -4.86 -32.73
C THR A 174 -6.64 -6.37 -32.75
N ASP A 175 -7.70 -7.09 -33.16
CA ASP A 175 -7.68 -8.56 -33.23
C ASP A 175 -7.12 -9.08 -34.58
N ASP A 176 -6.51 -8.21 -35.38
CA ASP A 176 -6.01 -8.52 -36.73
C ASP A 176 -4.64 -9.21 -36.75
N SER A 177 -4.19 -9.75 -35.61
CA SER A 177 -2.91 -10.46 -35.40
C SER A 177 -1.65 -9.67 -35.73
N SER A 178 -1.77 -8.39 -36.07
CA SER A 178 -0.63 -7.52 -36.29
C SER A 178 -0.08 -7.02 -34.95
N THR A 179 1.23 -7.17 -34.72
CA THR A 179 1.92 -6.53 -33.60
C THR A 179 2.66 -5.32 -34.11
N SER A 180 2.45 -4.17 -33.47
CA SER A 180 3.08 -2.89 -33.84
C SER A 180 4.30 -2.54 -32.97
N THR A 181 4.58 -3.33 -31.94
CA THR A 181 5.65 -3.10 -30.97
C THR A 181 6.42 -4.37 -30.65
N ASP A 182 7.72 -4.25 -30.36
CA ASP A 182 8.58 -5.39 -30.04
C ASP A 182 8.24 -6.08 -28.70
N PHE A 183 7.80 -5.32 -27.70
CA PHE A 183 7.58 -5.83 -26.33
C PHE A 183 6.28 -5.35 -25.67
N ILE A 184 5.80 -4.16 -26.03
CA ILE A 184 4.75 -3.46 -25.27
C ILE A 184 3.45 -4.26 -25.34
N GLU A 185 3.03 -4.65 -26.54
CA GLU A 185 1.80 -5.42 -26.74
C GLU A 185 1.85 -6.77 -26.02
N ASP A 186 2.96 -7.50 -26.13
CA ASP A 186 3.12 -8.79 -25.46
C ASP A 186 3.11 -8.67 -23.95
N TRP A 187 3.67 -7.59 -23.40
CA TRP A 187 3.56 -7.28 -21.98
C TRP A 187 2.12 -6.96 -21.56
N VAL A 188 1.46 -6.00 -22.21
CA VAL A 188 0.14 -5.55 -21.76
C VAL A 188 -0.95 -6.60 -21.98
N LYS A 189 -0.72 -7.59 -22.86
CA LYS A 189 -1.59 -8.76 -23.06
C LYS A 189 -1.78 -9.59 -21.78
N ILE A 190 -0.95 -9.44 -20.75
CA ILE A 190 -1.18 -10.02 -19.41
C ILE A 190 -2.60 -9.71 -18.92
N CYS A 191 -3.09 -8.49 -19.16
CA CYS A 191 -4.43 -8.06 -18.74
C CYS A 191 -5.49 -8.11 -19.85
N THR A 192 -5.29 -8.92 -20.90
CA THR A 192 -6.33 -9.18 -21.93
C THR A 192 -7.69 -9.57 -21.33
N PRO A 193 -7.78 -10.39 -20.26
CA PRO A 193 -9.07 -10.67 -19.62
C PRO A 193 -9.81 -9.41 -19.12
N ALA A 194 -9.08 -8.41 -18.62
CA ALA A 194 -9.67 -7.14 -18.19
C ALA A 194 -10.20 -6.33 -19.37
N ARG A 195 -9.42 -6.25 -20.46
CA ARG A 195 -9.82 -5.60 -21.71
C ARG A 195 -11.11 -6.22 -22.26
N ASP A 196 -11.16 -7.54 -22.35
CA ASP A 196 -12.26 -8.25 -22.98
C ASP A 196 -13.54 -8.11 -22.15
N LYS A 197 -13.44 -8.22 -20.81
CA LYS A 197 -14.55 -7.93 -19.90
C LYS A 197 -15.06 -6.52 -20.08
N VAL A 198 -14.17 -5.53 -20.13
CA VAL A 198 -14.58 -4.12 -20.26
C VAL A 198 -15.21 -3.82 -21.63
N LYS A 199 -14.62 -4.30 -22.72
CA LYS A 199 -15.19 -4.17 -24.07
C LYS A 199 -16.58 -4.81 -24.16
N LYS A 200 -16.83 -5.90 -23.42
CA LYS A 200 -18.14 -6.56 -23.36
C LYS A 200 -19.15 -5.79 -22.50
N GLU A 201 -18.80 -5.45 -21.26
CA GLU A 201 -19.74 -4.88 -20.28
C GLU A 201 -19.97 -3.38 -20.47
N TYR A 202 -18.99 -2.66 -21.04
CA TYR A 202 -18.99 -1.21 -21.18
C TYR A 202 -18.81 -0.76 -22.63
N ALA A 203 -19.25 -1.58 -23.60
CA ALA A 203 -19.13 -1.33 -25.05
C ALA A 203 -19.69 0.05 -25.48
N SER A 204 -20.75 0.51 -24.80
CA SER A 204 -21.42 1.77 -25.11
C SER A 204 -20.74 3.01 -24.52
N LEU A 205 -19.77 2.83 -23.61
CA LEU A 205 -19.05 3.95 -23.03
C LEU A 205 -18.04 4.54 -24.03
N PRO A 206 -17.78 5.85 -23.98
CA PRO A 206 -16.64 6.45 -24.67
C PRO A 206 -15.33 5.73 -24.35
N PHE A 207 -14.42 5.67 -25.31
CA PHE A 207 -13.14 4.94 -25.18
C PHE A 207 -12.36 5.34 -23.91
N ALA A 208 -12.34 6.63 -23.56
CA ALA A 208 -11.67 7.12 -22.36
C ALA A 208 -12.27 6.52 -21.07
N ASP A 209 -13.60 6.41 -21.01
CA ASP A 209 -14.29 5.84 -19.85
C ASP A 209 -14.09 4.32 -19.79
N GLN A 210 -14.02 3.64 -20.94
CA GLN A 210 -13.61 2.23 -20.99
C GLN A 210 -12.18 2.04 -20.46
N CYS A 211 -11.23 2.91 -20.81
CA CYS A 211 -9.89 2.87 -20.23
C CYS A 211 -9.94 3.01 -18.71
N THR A 212 -10.73 3.94 -18.15
CA THR A 212 -10.88 4.07 -16.69
C THR A 212 -11.46 2.82 -16.03
N LYS A 213 -12.41 2.13 -16.69
CA LYS A 213 -12.89 0.82 -16.21
C LYS A 213 -11.79 -0.25 -16.28
N CYS A 214 -11.04 -0.28 -17.37
CA CYS A 214 -9.96 -1.25 -17.58
C CYS A 214 -8.78 -1.04 -16.61
N GLU A 215 -8.47 0.20 -16.22
CA GLU A 215 -7.45 0.49 -15.22
C GLU A 215 -7.73 -0.23 -13.88
N LYS A 216 -8.99 -0.25 -13.44
CA LYS A 216 -9.41 -0.95 -12.20
C LYS A 216 -9.52 -2.45 -12.42
N GLU A 217 -10.05 -2.90 -13.55
CA GLU A 217 -10.18 -4.32 -13.84
C GLU A 217 -8.82 -5.01 -14.05
N ALA A 218 -7.83 -4.32 -14.62
CA ALA A 218 -6.47 -4.84 -14.75
C ALA A 218 -5.77 -5.04 -13.38
N VAL A 219 -6.11 -4.21 -12.39
CA VAL A 219 -5.72 -4.46 -10.99
C VAL A 219 -6.33 -5.77 -10.50
N ASN A 220 -7.63 -5.99 -10.72
CA ASN A 220 -8.30 -7.24 -10.33
C ASN A 220 -7.65 -8.48 -10.99
N VAL A 221 -7.38 -8.42 -12.29
CA VAL A 221 -6.67 -9.51 -13.00
C VAL A 221 -5.29 -9.76 -12.40
N SER A 222 -4.54 -8.70 -12.05
CA SER A 222 -3.23 -8.84 -11.42
C SER A 222 -3.32 -9.45 -10.01
N LEU A 223 -4.35 -9.10 -9.24
CA LEU A 223 -4.59 -9.71 -7.92
C LEU A 223 -4.99 -11.19 -8.03
N GLU A 224 -5.74 -11.58 -9.05
CA GLU A 224 -6.02 -12.99 -9.34
C GLU A 224 -4.76 -13.73 -9.80
N ASN A 225 -3.93 -13.11 -10.64
CA ASN A 225 -2.64 -13.68 -11.04
C ASN A 225 -1.72 -13.90 -9.83
N LEU A 226 -1.72 -13.02 -8.84
CA LEU A 226 -0.97 -13.22 -7.59
C LEU A 226 -1.35 -14.54 -6.89
N LYS A 227 -2.61 -14.97 -6.96
CA LYS A 227 -3.07 -16.24 -6.36
C LYS A 227 -2.52 -17.48 -7.07
N THR A 228 -1.93 -17.33 -8.26
CA THR A 228 -1.26 -18.43 -8.98
C THR A 228 0.14 -18.75 -8.43
N TYR A 229 0.72 -17.86 -7.61
CA TYR A 229 2.00 -18.08 -6.94
C TYR A 229 1.80 -18.93 -5.67
N PRO A 230 2.43 -20.12 -5.55
CA PRO A 230 2.17 -21.03 -4.44
C PRO A 230 2.37 -20.40 -3.04
N PHE A 231 3.44 -19.63 -2.86
CA PHE A 231 3.76 -18.96 -1.59
C PHE A 231 2.82 -17.79 -1.26
N VAL A 232 2.21 -17.14 -2.26
CA VAL A 232 1.16 -16.13 -2.02
C VAL A 232 -0.10 -16.83 -1.55
N LYS A 233 -0.51 -17.91 -2.23
CA LYS A 233 -1.67 -18.72 -1.84
C LYS A 233 -1.54 -19.24 -0.41
N GLU A 234 -0.39 -19.80 -0.06
CA GLU A 234 -0.10 -20.26 1.30
C GLU A 234 -0.20 -19.12 2.33
N GLY A 235 0.34 -17.94 2.02
CA GLY A 235 0.25 -16.77 2.90
C GLY A 235 -1.18 -16.30 3.14
N LEU A 236 -2.04 -16.37 2.12
CA LEU A 236 -3.47 -16.04 2.22
C LEU A 236 -4.22 -17.06 3.09
N GLU A 237 -3.99 -18.36 2.85
CA GLU A 237 -4.60 -19.44 3.62
C GLU A 237 -4.23 -19.36 5.11
N LYS A 238 -2.97 -19.00 5.41
CA LYS A 238 -2.46 -18.81 6.77
C LYS A 238 -2.80 -17.45 7.38
N LYS A 239 -3.44 -16.55 6.62
CA LYS A 239 -3.76 -15.16 7.02
C LYS A 239 -2.53 -14.35 7.44
N THR A 240 -1.35 -14.67 6.91
CA THR A 240 -0.12 -13.89 7.10
C THR A 240 0.09 -12.88 5.98
N LEU A 241 -0.74 -12.92 4.93
CA LEU A 241 -0.65 -12.07 3.76
C LEU A 241 -2.04 -11.59 3.36
N LYS A 242 -2.16 -10.34 2.90
CA LYS A 242 -3.35 -9.77 2.29
C LYS A 242 -3.08 -9.26 0.88
N LEU A 243 -4.08 -9.33 0.01
CA LEU A 243 -4.06 -8.73 -1.32
C LEU A 243 -4.96 -7.49 -1.34
N ILE A 244 -4.41 -6.37 -1.81
CA ILE A 244 -5.07 -5.06 -1.82
C ILE A 244 -5.00 -4.47 -3.23
N GLY A 245 -6.15 -4.11 -3.79
CA GLY A 245 -6.25 -3.30 -4.99
C GLY A 245 -6.28 -1.82 -4.64
N GLY A 246 -5.66 -1.00 -5.48
CA GLY A 246 -5.72 0.45 -5.40
C GLY A 246 -5.88 1.10 -6.77
N HIS A 247 -6.51 2.28 -6.82
CA HIS A 247 -6.55 3.12 -8.01
C HIS A 247 -6.31 4.59 -7.63
N TYR A 248 -5.27 5.18 -8.20
CA TYR A 248 -4.91 6.59 -8.03
C TYR A 248 -5.41 7.44 -9.21
N ASP A 249 -6.40 8.29 -8.98
CA ASP A 249 -6.80 9.32 -9.95
C ASP A 249 -6.02 10.61 -9.67
N PHE A 250 -4.93 10.83 -10.40
CA PHE A 250 -4.16 12.08 -10.28
C PHE A 250 -4.85 13.27 -10.98
N VAL A 251 -5.89 13.04 -11.78
CA VAL A 251 -6.68 14.12 -12.39
C VAL A 251 -7.58 14.75 -11.33
N LYS A 252 -8.17 13.92 -10.47
CA LYS A 252 -9.08 14.35 -9.40
C LYS A 252 -8.43 14.43 -8.03
N GLY A 253 -7.22 13.89 -7.88
CA GLY A 253 -6.51 13.79 -6.60
C GLY A 253 -7.18 12.83 -5.62
N ASN A 254 -7.76 11.72 -6.10
CA ASN A 254 -8.41 10.73 -5.26
C ASN A 254 -7.66 9.39 -5.28
N PHE A 255 -7.86 8.58 -4.24
CA PHE A 255 -7.30 7.25 -4.14
C PHE A 255 -8.38 6.30 -3.61
N GLU A 256 -8.67 5.25 -4.37
CA GLU A 256 -9.62 4.19 -4.01
C GLU A 256 -8.86 2.91 -3.67
N THR A 257 -9.36 2.12 -2.71
CA THR A 257 -8.77 0.84 -2.30
C THR A 257 -9.81 -0.24 -2.03
N TRP A 258 -9.47 -1.49 -2.26
CA TRP A 258 -10.31 -2.66 -1.97
C TRP A 258 -9.47 -3.91 -1.62
N GLU A 259 -10.05 -4.85 -0.89
CA GLU A 259 -9.45 -6.17 -0.59
C GLU A 259 -10.17 -7.25 -1.43
N ILE A 260 -9.49 -8.36 -1.74
CA ILE A 260 -10.07 -9.54 -2.43
C ILE A 260 -9.73 -10.87 -1.75
#